data_AF-A0A7W1E3W4-F1
#
_entry.id   AF-A0A7W1E3W4-F1
#
_cell.length_a   1.000
_cell.length_b   1.000
_cell.length_c   1.000
_cell.angle_alpha   90.00
_cell.angle_beta   90.00
_cell.angle_gamma   90.00
#
_symmetry.space_group_name_H-M   'P 1'
#
loop_
_entity.id
_entity.type
_entity.pdbx_description
1 polymer ?
#
loop_
_entity_poly.entity_id
_entity_poly.type
_entity_poly.pdbx_seq_one_letter_code
_entity_poly.pdbx_strand_id
1 'polypeptide(L)' 'VATDLVVVGRTNRTALLDGADATGVNVVVQPNRERAVTWVRSELRAGDVVLYVNDQPDHYP' A
#
# COMPACT_ATOMS: atom_id res chain seq x y z
N VAL A 1 -12.21 -8.60 -3.54
CA VAL A 1 -11.57 -7.68 -4.51
C VAL A 1 -10.93 -6.56 -3.70
N ALA A 2 -9.71 -6.13 -4.04
CA ALA A 2 -9.07 -4.99 -3.38
C ALA A 2 -9.59 -3.68 -3.98
N THR A 3 -9.89 -2.69 -3.13
CA THR A 3 -10.40 -1.36 -3.54
C THR A 3 -9.33 -0.29 -3.47
N ASP A 4 -8.41 -0.44 -2.52
CA ASP A 4 -7.37 0.54 -2.21
C ASP A 4 -5.99 -0.14 -2.16
N LEU A 5 -4.99 0.55 -2.70
CA LEU A 5 -3.58 0.16 -2.64
C LEU A 5 -2.78 1.25 -1.94
N VAL A 6 -2.18 0.92 -0.80
CA VAL A 6 -1.29 1.83 -0.07
C VAL A 6 0.17 1.50 -0.36
N VAL A 7 0.84 2.33 -1.14
CA VAL A 7 2.27 2.18 -1.45
C VAL A 7 3.09 2.97 -0.43
N VAL A 8 4.02 2.29 0.25
CA VAL A 8 4.85 2.87 1.31
C VAL A 8 6.28 3.04 0.83
N GLY A 9 6.87 4.21 1.10
CA GLY A 9 8.26 4.46 0.77
C GLY A 9 8.48 4.73 -0.72
N ARG A 10 9.71 4.51 -1.20
CA ARG A 10 10.18 5.04 -2.49
C ARG A 10 10.76 4.00 -3.45
N THR A 11 11.47 2.99 -2.94
CA THR A 11 12.36 2.12 -3.73
C THR A 11 11.69 1.51 -4.96
N ASN A 12 10.58 0.79 -4.78
CA ASN A 12 9.85 0.18 -5.90
C ASN A 12 8.58 0.94 -6.27
N ARG A 13 8.40 2.17 -5.79
CA ARG A 13 7.16 2.94 -5.95
C ARG A 13 6.74 3.01 -7.41
N THR A 14 7.65 3.40 -8.31
CA THR A 14 7.33 3.52 -9.74
C THR A 14 6.79 2.22 -10.31
N ALA A 15 7.48 1.09 -10.08
CA ALA A 15 7.03 -0.21 -10.56
C ALA A 15 5.66 -0.63 -9.98
N LEU A 16 5.41 -0.33 -8.70
CA LEU A 16 4.12 -0.60 -8.06
C LEU A 16 3.00 0.27 -8.63
N LEU A 17 3.27 1.55 -8.91
CA LEU A 17 2.31 2.46 -9.54
C LEU A 17 1.99 2.04 -10.96
N ASP A 18 3.01 1.69 -11.75
CA ASP A 18 2.84 1.25 -13.14
C ASP A 18 1.97 -0.02 -13.20
N GLY A 19 2.18 -0.97 -12.27
CA GLY A 19 1.35 -2.18 -12.17
C GLY A 19 -0.08 -1.90 -11.70
N ALA A 20 -0.29 -0.87 -10.89
CA ALA A 20 -1.60 -0.51 -10.35
C ALA A 20 -2.48 0.28 -11.34
N ASP A 21 -1.87 1.01 -12.27
CA ASP A 21 -2.57 1.90 -13.22
C ASP A 21 -3.67 1.17 -14.02
N ALA A 22 -3.40 -0.08 -14.43
CA ALA A 22 -4.34 -0.89 -15.19
C ALA A 22 -5.49 -1.49 -14.36
N THR A 23 -5.47 -1.36 -13.03
CA THR A 23 -6.41 -2.06 -12.13
C THR A 23 -7.60 -1.21 -11.69
N GLY A 24 -7.52 0.13 -11.82
CA GLY A 24 -8.56 1.06 -11.39
C GLY A 24 -8.76 1.16 -9.87
N VAL A 25 -7.87 0.55 -9.07
CA VAL A 25 -7.89 0.70 -7.60
C VAL A 25 -7.48 2.12 -7.20
N ASN A 26 -7.98 2.59 -6.06
CA ASN A 26 -7.52 3.85 -5.50
C ASN A 26 -6.10 3.68 -4.94
N VAL A 27 -5.14 4.41 -5.48
CA VAL A 27 -3.73 4.31 -5.05
C VAL A 27 -3.37 5.47 -4.14
N VAL A 28 -2.93 5.15 -2.92
CA VAL A 28 -2.47 6.13 -1.93
C VAL A 28 -1.00 5.90 -1.63
N VAL A 29 -0.20 6.95 -1.76
CA VAL A 29 1.24 6.89 -1.52
C VAL A 29 1.60 7.54 -0.20
N GLN A 30 2.28 6.81 0.67
CA GLN A 30 2.73 7.32 1.97
C GLN A 30 4.26 7.24 2.08
N PRO A 31 4.91 8.24 2.72
CA PRO A 31 6.36 8.29 2.77
C PRO A 31 6.97 7.26 3.74
N ASN A 32 6.20 6.80 4.74
CA ASN A 32 6.63 5.85 5.76
C ASN A 32 5.44 5.02 6.29
N ARG A 33 5.78 3.99 7.08
CA ARG A 33 4.83 3.03 7.62
C ARG A 33 3.85 3.68 8.59
N GLU A 34 4.30 4.62 9.42
CA GLU A 34 3.47 5.28 10.42
C GLU A 34 2.33 6.04 9.75
N ARG A 35 2.62 6.81 8.69
CA ARG A 35 1.58 7.52 7.95
C ARG A 35 0.64 6.59 7.20
N ALA A 36 1.15 5.47 6.67
CA ALA A 36 0.33 4.43 6.06
C ALA A 36 -0.65 3.82 7.05
N VAL A 37 -0.20 3.45 8.25
CA VAL A 37 -1.05 2.89 9.30
C VAL A 37 -2.10 3.91 9.76
N THR A 38 -1.73 5.18 9.91
CA THR A 38 -2.67 6.24 10.25
C THR A 38 -3.76 6.39 9.20
N TRP A 39 -3.40 6.38 7.91
CA TRP A 39 -4.37 6.45 6.82
C TRP A 39 -5.29 5.22 6.79
N VAL A 40 -4.71 4.01 6.91
CA VAL A 40 -5.52 2.77 6.97
C VAL A 40 -6.54 2.85 8.09
N ARG A 41 -6.13 3.28 9.29
CA ARG A 41 -7.04 3.41 10.44
C ARG A 41 -8.13 4.46 10.25
N SER A 42 -7.91 5.49 9.44
CA SER A 42 -8.94 6.51 9.17
C SER A 42 -9.97 6.05 8.14
N GLU A 43 -9.60 5.15 7.22
CA GLU A 43 -10.48 4.72 6.14
C GLU A 43 -11.27 3.43 6.42
N LEU A 44 -10.73 2.53 7.25
CA LEU A 44 -11.34 1.22 7.49
C LEU A 44 -12.75 1.30 8.12
N ARG A 45 -13.62 0.43 7.64
CA ARG A 45 -14.98 0.20 8.14
C ARG A 45 -15.14 -1.23 8.63
N ALA A 46 -16.26 -1.48 9.31
CA ALA A 46 -16.62 -2.83 9.75
C ALA A 46 -16.75 -3.77 8.54
N GLY A 47 -15.97 -4.85 8.54
CA GLY A 47 -15.95 -5.85 7.45
C GLY A 47 -14.76 -5.71 6.49
N ASP A 48 -14.00 -4.63 6.55
CA ASP A 48 -12.81 -4.45 5.73
C ASP A 48 -11.65 -5.32 6.25
N VAL A 49 -10.76 -5.71 5.32
CA VAL A 49 -9.57 -6.52 5.62
C VAL A 49 -8.35 -5.82 5.03
N VAL A 50 -7.27 -5.77 5.82
CA VAL A 50 -5.97 -5.23 5.37
C VAL A 50 -4.97 -6.36 5.20
N LEU A 51 -4.35 -6.42 4.03
CA LEU A 51 -3.21 -7.28 3.76
C LEU A 51 -1.94 -6.43 3.71
N TYR A 52 -0.98 -6.71 4.58
CA TYR A 52 0.35 -6.11 4.53
C TYR A 52 1.28 -7.03 3.73
N VAL A 53 1.86 -6.50 2.66
CA VAL A 53 2.81 -7.22 1.79
C VAL A 53 4.12 -6.47 1.76
N ASN A 54 5.23 -7.19 1.89
CA ASN A 54 6.56 -6.64 1.65
C ASN A 54 6.90 -6.77 0.16
N ASP A 55 7.36 -5.69 -0.45
CA ASP A 55 7.82 -5.63 -1.84
C ASP A 55 9.36 -5.73 -1.94
N GLN A 56 10.06 -5.73 -0.81
CA GLN A 56 11.49 -5.93 -0.74
C GLN A 56 11.83 -7.40 -0.45
N PRO A 57 12.98 -7.90 -0.95
CA PRO A 57 13.48 -9.20 -0.55
C PRO A 57 13.66 -9.23 0.97
N ASP A 58 13.28 -10.36 1.56
CA ASP A 58 13.36 -10.62 2.99
C ASP A 58 14.82 -10.92 3.38
N HIS A 59 15.73 -9.99 3.11
CA HIS A 59 17.12 -10.04 3.53
C HIS A 59 17.50 -8.68 4.09
N TYR A 60 17.20 -8.48 5.37
CA TYR A 60 17.93 -7.55 6.22
C TYR A 60 18.72 -8.40 7.23
N PRO A 61 20.06 -8.25 7.33
CA PRO A 61 20.87 -8.94 8.34
C PRO A 61 20.54 -8.49 9.77
#